data_AF-A0AAN7BFU1-F1
#
_entry.id   AF-A0AAN7BFU1-F1
#
_cell.length_a   1.000
_cell.length_b   1.000
_cell.length_c   1.000
_cell.angle_alpha   90.00
_cell.angle_beta   90.00
_cell.angle_gamma   90.00
#
_symmetry.space_group_name_H-M   'P 1'
#
loop_
_entity.id
_entity.type
_entity.pdbx_description
1 polymer ?
#
loop_
_entity_poly.entity_id
_entity_poly.type
_entity_poly.pdbx_seq_one_letter_code
_entity_poly.pdbx_strand_id
1 'polypeptide(L)'
;MATFRFRLLVLISAFVLAYLTFPWLIYFGDYVRQTNPWSGQKYTELAFTASGDELACLHGRPLPSEESKDEAAAAAKGKNTLEPKPIPNIVHFVFGLKNPLVKSRAGNFDFLWYLAVRSALVSIKPEKLYLHYTYLPGPEASAADADDKDVTMHDPLANPWIKRLSKDIELVHHKPAPSSGPDQDSPARYAHLSDTLRLDLLQSQGGIYLDMDSFALRSFEELRNPPAGHDIILGHEGGNRWGLCNAVMLARPNSTFLTRWIKSYENVDLSKEWNYHSVLLPKEMATAHPDEVCTLAPDAFFWPTWTWRHVDWMHESLNAKDAEYWSGQIKKHGGSLFENQRAYHAWSQMAFERYLGKLTPEVIRTRDTRFNFLMRRFLEDDL
;
A
#
# COMPACT_ATOMS: atom_id res chain seq x y z
N MET A 1 -40.78 18.41 37.86
CA MET A 1 -39.33 18.59 37.59
C MET A 1 -38.51 17.30 37.76
N ALA A 2 -38.67 16.52 38.84
CA ALA A 2 -37.87 15.31 39.08
C ALA A 2 -38.01 14.20 38.00
N THR A 3 -39.24 13.94 37.54
CA THR A 3 -39.54 12.97 36.46
C THR A 3 -38.96 13.36 35.11
N PHE A 4 -38.89 14.66 34.80
CA PHE A 4 -38.27 15.17 33.57
C PHE A 4 -36.74 15.02 33.61
N ARG A 5 -36.12 15.36 34.76
CA ARG A 5 -34.68 15.16 34.98
C ARG A 5 -34.27 13.69 34.91
N PHE A 6 -35.07 12.79 35.47
CA PHE A 6 -34.83 11.34 35.40
C PHE A 6 -34.92 10.80 33.96
N ARG A 7 -35.96 11.19 33.19
CA ARG A 7 -36.09 10.79 31.78
C ARG A 7 -34.96 11.32 30.91
N LEU A 8 -34.51 12.55 31.15
CA LEU A 8 -33.37 13.14 30.44
C LEU A 8 -32.06 12.40 30.77
N LEU A 9 -31.83 12.04 32.03
CA LEU A 9 -30.68 11.24 32.45
C LEU A 9 -30.66 9.85 31.81
N VAL A 10 -31.81 9.18 31.71
CA VAL A 10 -31.91 7.86 31.04
C VAL A 10 -31.63 7.98 29.54
N LEU A 11 -32.16 9.00 28.86
CA LEU A 11 -31.90 9.23 27.44
C LEU A 11 -30.43 9.57 27.17
N ILE A 12 -29.81 10.43 27.98
CA ILE A 12 -28.39 10.75 27.87
C ILE A 12 -27.54 9.50 28.13
N SER A 13 -27.87 8.71 29.16
CA SER A 13 -27.14 7.48 29.48
C SER A 13 -27.27 6.45 28.36
N ALA A 14 -28.45 6.30 27.76
CA ALA A 14 -28.66 5.43 26.60
C ALA A 14 -27.90 5.91 25.36
N PHE A 15 -27.87 7.22 25.09
CA PHE A 15 -27.08 7.80 24.01
C PHE A 15 -25.58 7.63 24.23
N VAL A 16 -25.09 7.84 25.45
CA VAL A 16 -23.69 7.60 25.82
C VAL A 16 -23.35 6.12 25.67
N LEU A 17 -24.19 5.22 26.16
CA LEU A 17 -23.97 3.77 26.02
C LEU A 17 -23.99 3.34 24.55
N ALA A 18 -24.92 3.85 23.75
CA ALA A 18 -24.97 3.58 22.32
C ALA A 18 -23.71 4.14 21.62
N TYR A 19 -23.30 5.36 21.92
CA TYR A 19 -22.09 5.97 21.39
C TYR A 19 -20.82 5.17 21.74
N LEU A 20 -20.74 4.64 22.97
CA LEU A 20 -19.62 3.82 23.43
C LEU A 20 -19.62 2.40 22.85
N THR A 21 -20.80 1.79 22.62
CA THR A 21 -20.93 0.41 22.12
C THR A 21 -20.98 0.30 20.60
N PHE A 22 -21.38 1.36 19.89
CA PHE A 22 -21.55 1.37 18.44
C PHE A 22 -20.26 1.06 17.66
N PRO A 23 -19.08 1.60 18.01
CA PRO A 23 -17.83 1.19 17.36
C PRO A 23 -17.55 -0.31 17.53
N TRP A 24 -17.80 -0.86 18.72
CA TRP A 24 -17.60 -2.29 18.99
C TRP A 24 -18.53 -3.17 18.14
N LEU A 25 -19.78 -2.74 17.93
CA LEU A 25 -20.72 -3.45 17.05
C LEU A 25 -20.27 -3.45 15.59
N ILE A 26 -19.71 -2.34 15.09
CA ILE A 26 -19.15 -2.27 13.73
C ILE A 26 -17.97 -3.24 13.60
N TYR A 27 -17.03 -3.22 14.56
CA TYR A 27 -15.89 -4.14 14.55
C TYR A 27 -16.32 -5.60 14.64
N PHE A 28 -17.28 -5.91 15.50
CA PHE A 28 -17.81 -7.26 15.63
C PHE A 28 -18.50 -7.71 14.33
N GLY A 29 -19.27 -6.82 13.69
CA GLY A 29 -19.90 -7.10 12.40
C GLY A 29 -18.87 -7.38 11.30
N ASP A 30 -17.82 -6.56 11.19
CA ASP A 30 -16.76 -6.77 10.21
C ASP A 30 -15.94 -8.04 10.50
N TYR A 31 -15.61 -8.29 11.76
CA TYR A 31 -14.98 -9.54 12.20
C TYR A 31 -15.83 -10.75 11.77
N VAL A 32 -17.12 -10.78 12.13
CA VAL A 32 -18.01 -11.89 11.75
C VAL A 32 -18.11 -12.03 10.23
N ARG A 33 -18.23 -10.92 9.49
CA ARG A 33 -18.28 -10.92 8.01
C ARG A 33 -17.05 -11.58 7.39
N GLN A 34 -15.88 -11.38 7.99
CA GLN A 34 -14.61 -11.84 7.47
C GLN A 34 -14.26 -13.25 7.96
N THR A 35 -14.44 -13.55 9.25
CA THR A 35 -14.00 -14.81 9.84
C THR A 35 -15.03 -15.93 9.78
N ASN A 36 -16.27 -15.67 9.33
CA ASN A 36 -17.26 -16.75 9.20
C ASN A 36 -16.82 -17.77 8.13
N PRO A 37 -17.17 -19.06 8.25
CA PRO A 37 -16.73 -20.12 7.33
C PRO A 37 -17.13 -19.93 5.85
N TRP A 38 -18.13 -19.09 5.58
CA TRP A 38 -18.68 -18.85 4.24
C TRP A 38 -18.22 -17.53 3.61
N SER A 39 -17.38 -16.74 4.28
CA SER A 39 -16.89 -15.45 3.78
C SER A 39 -15.99 -15.57 2.55
N GLY A 40 -15.48 -16.78 2.27
CA GLY A 40 -14.44 -17.01 1.27
C GLY A 40 -13.04 -16.54 1.69
N GLN A 41 -12.88 -15.91 2.87
CA GLN A 41 -11.61 -15.34 3.30
C GLN A 41 -10.50 -16.39 3.49
N LYS A 42 -10.87 -17.62 3.85
CA LYS A 42 -9.94 -18.76 3.91
C LYS A 42 -9.19 -19.00 2.59
N TYR A 43 -9.75 -18.59 1.45
CA TYR A 43 -9.09 -18.70 0.16
C TYR A 43 -7.93 -17.70 0.04
N THR A 44 -8.11 -16.47 0.54
CA THR A 44 -7.05 -15.46 0.61
C THR A 44 -5.93 -15.91 1.55
N GLU A 45 -6.26 -16.62 2.63
CA GLU A 45 -5.33 -17.17 3.62
C GLU A 45 -4.69 -18.52 3.22
N LEU A 46 -4.94 -19.02 2.00
CA LEU A 46 -4.37 -20.30 1.56
C LEU A 46 -2.84 -20.27 1.63
N ALA A 47 -2.27 -21.39 2.06
CA ALA A 47 -0.84 -21.62 1.93
C ALA A 47 -0.44 -21.61 0.44
N PHE A 48 0.74 -21.11 0.16
CA PHE A 48 1.29 -21.04 -1.18
C PHE A 48 2.78 -21.37 -1.18
N THR A 49 3.26 -21.76 -2.34
CA THR A 49 4.69 -21.82 -2.67
C THR A 49 4.90 -20.93 -3.88
N ALA A 50 5.98 -20.15 -3.89
CA ALA A 50 6.36 -19.38 -5.07
C ALA A 50 6.70 -20.33 -6.23
N SER A 51 6.18 -20.06 -7.41
CA SER A 51 6.50 -20.82 -8.63
C SER A 51 7.93 -20.48 -9.11
N GLY A 52 8.46 -21.30 -10.03
CA GLY A 52 9.75 -21.02 -10.66
C GLY A 52 9.76 -19.67 -11.38
N ASP A 53 8.68 -19.34 -12.09
CA ASP A 53 8.52 -18.06 -12.79
C ASP A 53 8.38 -16.89 -11.81
N GLU A 54 7.65 -17.04 -10.70
CA GLU A 54 7.54 -16.01 -9.66
C GLU A 54 8.89 -15.73 -8.99
N LEU A 55 9.71 -16.77 -8.75
CA LEU A 55 11.07 -16.62 -8.21
C LEU A 55 12.03 -16.04 -9.24
N ALA A 56 11.92 -16.43 -10.51
CA ALA A 56 12.70 -15.85 -11.59
C ALA A 56 12.40 -14.35 -11.73
N CYS A 57 11.12 -13.99 -11.67
CA CYS A 57 10.67 -12.59 -11.63
C CYS A 57 11.27 -11.83 -10.43
N LEU A 58 11.20 -12.41 -9.22
CA LEU A 58 11.72 -11.80 -7.99
C LEU A 58 13.22 -11.48 -8.06
N HIS A 59 13.99 -12.32 -8.73
CA HIS A 59 15.44 -12.25 -8.79
C HIS A 59 15.99 -11.71 -10.13
N GLY A 60 15.12 -11.29 -11.05
CA GLY A 60 15.52 -10.81 -12.37
C GLY A 60 16.27 -11.86 -13.21
N ARG A 61 15.82 -13.12 -13.14
CA ARG A 61 16.40 -14.26 -13.88
C ARG A 61 15.52 -14.64 -15.07
N PRO A 62 16.06 -15.32 -16.10
CA PRO A 62 15.24 -15.86 -17.20
C PRO A 62 14.08 -16.74 -16.69
N LEU A 63 12.94 -16.70 -17.37
CA LEU A 63 11.76 -17.50 -17.01
C LEU A 63 11.96 -18.97 -17.39
N PRO A 64 11.82 -19.93 -16.45
CA PRO A 64 11.86 -21.36 -16.75
C PRO A 64 10.83 -21.81 -17.80
N SER A 65 9.64 -21.21 -17.80
CA SER A 65 8.59 -21.52 -18.79
C SER A 65 8.96 -21.11 -20.22
N GLU A 66 9.85 -20.13 -20.39
CA GLU A 66 10.33 -19.65 -21.70
C GLU A 66 11.55 -20.44 -22.20
N GLU A 67 12.43 -20.93 -21.30
CA GLU A 67 13.56 -21.79 -21.67
C GLU A 67 13.12 -23.06 -22.43
N SER A 68 11.96 -23.62 -22.06
CA SER A 68 11.37 -24.77 -22.75
C SER A 68 10.87 -24.47 -24.19
N LYS A 69 10.60 -23.20 -24.50
CA LYS A 69 10.18 -22.74 -25.84
C LYS A 69 11.38 -22.30 -26.68
N ASP A 70 12.41 -21.74 -26.04
CA ASP A 70 13.60 -21.21 -26.68
C ASP A 70 14.54 -22.30 -27.22
N GLU A 71 14.57 -23.51 -26.64
CA GLU A 71 15.32 -24.64 -27.25
C GLU A 71 14.83 -24.98 -28.68
N ALA A 72 13.55 -24.73 -28.99
CA ALA A 72 13.00 -24.92 -30.33
C ALA A 72 13.20 -23.71 -31.27
N ALA A 73 13.33 -22.49 -30.73
CA ALA A 73 13.44 -21.25 -31.50
C ALA A 73 14.89 -20.76 -31.70
N ALA A 74 15.82 -21.13 -30.81
CA ALA A 74 17.23 -20.76 -30.86
C ALA A 74 17.98 -21.35 -32.06
N ALA A 75 17.39 -22.31 -32.77
CA ALA A 75 17.92 -22.84 -34.03
C ALA A 75 17.74 -21.88 -35.23
N ALA A 76 17.03 -20.75 -35.10
CA ALA A 76 16.58 -19.98 -36.28
C ALA A 76 17.05 -18.52 -36.43
N LYS A 77 17.52 -17.79 -35.42
CA LYS A 77 17.92 -16.37 -35.63
C LYS A 77 19.03 -15.88 -34.70
N GLY A 78 20.05 -15.24 -35.30
CA GLY A 78 21.10 -14.52 -34.59
C GLY A 78 20.54 -13.34 -33.79
N LYS A 79 20.71 -13.35 -32.47
CA LYS A 79 20.28 -12.29 -31.56
C LYS A 79 21.25 -11.11 -31.64
N ASN A 80 20.81 -10.03 -32.27
CA ASN A 80 21.28 -8.69 -31.99
C ASN A 80 20.11 -7.95 -31.31
N THR A 81 19.84 -8.28 -30.06
CA THR A 81 18.79 -7.66 -29.24
C THR A 81 19.46 -6.79 -28.19
N LEU A 82 19.23 -5.47 -28.24
CA LEU A 82 19.61 -4.56 -27.17
C LEU A 82 18.98 -5.06 -25.85
N GLU A 83 19.80 -5.29 -24.84
CA GLU A 83 19.36 -5.59 -23.48
C GLU A 83 18.33 -4.54 -23.03
N PRO A 84 17.15 -4.93 -22.52
CA PRO A 84 16.17 -3.97 -22.03
C PRO A 84 16.76 -3.16 -20.87
N LYS A 85 16.59 -1.83 -20.90
CA LYS A 85 17.05 -0.96 -19.81
C LYS A 85 16.43 -1.37 -18.47
N PRO A 86 17.09 -1.22 -17.33
CA PRO A 86 16.45 -1.47 -16.03
C PRO A 86 15.26 -0.53 -15.80
N ILE A 87 14.31 -0.95 -14.97
CA ILE A 87 13.29 -0.07 -14.40
C ILE A 87 13.99 1.10 -13.68
N PRO A 88 13.58 2.37 -13.86
CA PRO A 88 14.18 3.52 -13.18
C PRO A 88 14.23 3.38 -11.65
N ASN A 89 15.25 3.93 -10.98
CA ASN A 89 15.33 3.93 -9.52
C ASN A 89 14.57 5.10 -8.89
N ILE A 90 13.35 5.32 -9.35
CA ILE A 90 12.53 6.47 -8.96
C ILE A 90 11.38 5.92 -8.14
N VAL A 91 11.16 6.46 -6.94
CA VAL A 91 10.05 6.04 -6.07
C VAL A 91 8.96 7.10 -6.08
N HIS A 92 7.71 6.67 -6.18
CA HIS A 92 6.52 7.51 -6.16
C HIS A 92 5.60 7.10 -5.00
N PHE A 93 5.19 8.10 -4.21
CA PHE A 93 4.11 8.01 -3.24
C PHE A 93 3.01 9.02 -3.61
N VAL A 94 1.75 8.68 -3.34
CA VAL A 94 0.60 9.57 -3.53
C VAL A 94 -0.12 9.77 -2.19
N PHE A 95 -0.29 11.02 -1.77
CA PHE A 95 -0.90 11.38 -0.50
C PHE A 95 -1.96 12.48 -0.66
N GLY A 96 -2.91 12.52 0.28
CA GLY A 96 -3.72 13.72 0.49
C GLY A 96 -4.64 14.10 -0.68
N LEU A 97 -5.22 13.14 -1.39
CA LEU A 97 -6.16 13.41 -2.49
C LEU A 97 -7.53 13.91 -2.02
N LYS A 98 -7.79 13.87 -0.72
CA LYS A 98 -9.07 14.21 -0.11
C LYS A 98 -8.92 15.43 0.79
N ASN A 99 -9.89 16.36 0.69
CA ASN A 99 -9.83 17.59 1.47
C ASN A 99 -9.98 17.30 2.98
N PRO A 100 -8.98 17.65 3.81
CA PRO A 100 -8.99 17.41 5.26
C PRO A 100 -10.10 18.15 6.00
N LEU A 101 -10.56 19.30 5.48
CA LEU A 101 -11.55 20.15 6.13
C LEU A 101 -12.97 19.58 6.08
N VAL A 102 -13.27 18.74 5.08
CA VAL A 102 -14.59 18.11 4.93
C VAL A 102 -14.68 16.82 5.77
N LYS A 103 -13.56 16.12 5.99
CA LYS A 103 -13.50 14.93 6.86
C LYS A 103 -12.18 14.93 7.66
N SER A 104 -12.24 15.23 8.95
CA SER A 104 -11.09 15.35 9.86
C SER A 104 -10.16 14.13 9.90
N ARG A 105 -10.64 12.92 9.57
CA ARG A 105 -9.82 11.70 9.47
C ARG A 105 -8.97 11.59 8.19
N ALA A 106 -9.17 12.47 7.21
CA ALA A 106 -8.52 12.39 5.90
C ALA A 106 -7.17 13.14 5.81
N GLY A 107 -6.75 13.81 6.88
CA GLY A 107 -5.94 15.01 6.69
C GLY A 107 -4.45 14.95 6.96
N ASN A 108 -3.98 14.35 8.03
CA ASN A 108 -2.64 14.69 8.50
C ASN A 108 -1.55 13.73 7.99
N PHE A 109 -0.42 14.29 7.54
CA PHE A 109 0.78 13.49 7.28
C PHE A 109 1.44 13.17 8.63
N ASP A 110 1.18 11.98 9.18
CA ASP A 110 1.59 11.57 10.52
C ASP A 110 2.83 10.65 10.52
N PHE A 111 3.12 10.10 11.69
CA PHE A 111 4.26 9.22 11.92
C PHE A 111 4.23 7.93 11.09
N LEU A 112 3.06 7.36 10.81
CA LEU A 112 2.93 6.14 10.01
C LEU A 112 3.39 6.41 8.57
N TRP A 113 2.91 7.52 8.01
CA TRP A 113 3.24 7.98 6.66
C TRP A 113 4.71 8.36 6.53
N TYR A 114 5.29 8.98 7.55
CA TYR A 114 6.73 9.20 7.65
C TYR A 114 7.53 7.89 7.56
N LEU A 115 7.12 6.87 8.33
CA LEU A 115 7.81 5.57 8.33
C LEU A 115 7.76 4.88 6.97
N ALA A 116 6.63 4.97 6.26
CA ALA A 116 6.49 4.38 4.93
C ALA A 116 7.48 5.02 3.94
N VAL A 117 7.51 6.35 3.84
CA VAL A 117 8.46 7.08 2.98
C VAL A 117 9.90 6.79 3.40
N ARG A 118 10.19 6.81 4.70
CA ARG A 118 11.53 6.53 5.22
C ARG A 118 11.99 5.11 4.94
N SER A 119 11.09 4.13 4.97
CA SER A 119 11.42 2.75 4.65
C SER A 119 11.95 2.61 3.21
N ALA A 120 11.38 3.37 2.27
CA ALA A 120 11.86 3.43 0.88
C ALA A 120 13.25 4.07 0.79
N LEU A 121 13.47 5.22 1.46
CA LEU A 121 14.78 5.88 1.50
C LEU A 121 15.89 4.96 2.02
N VAL A 122 15.60 4.21 3.09
CA VAL A 122 16.58 3.31 3.73
C VAL A 122 16.82 2.04 2.94
N SER A 123 15.75 1.39 2.47
CA SER A 123 15.81 0.05 1.88
C SER A 123 16.06 0.05 0.38
N ILE A 124 15.36 0.90 -0.37
CA ILE A 124 15.46 0.98 -1.83
C ILE A 124 16.65 1.86 -2.22
N LYS A 125 16.91 2.93 -1.44
CA LYS A 125 17.92 3.96 -1.76
C LYS A 125 17.70 4.51 -3.17
N PRO A 126 16.54 5.14 -3.42
CA PRO A 126 16.18 5.61 -4.73
C PRO A 126 17.11 6.75 -5.20
N GLU A 127 17.25 6.89 -6.51
CA GLU A 127 17.91 8.07 -7.10
C GLU A 127 17.07 9.32 -6.88
N LYS A 128 15.73 9.16 -6.91
CA LYS A 128 14.75 10.19 -6.59
C LYS A 128 13.53 9.60 -5.91
N LEU A 129 12.98 10.32 -4.94
CA LEU A 129 11.71 9.97 -4.30
C LEU A 129 10.75 11.15 -4.43
N TYR A 130 9.62 10.92 -5.09
CA TYR A 130 8.55 11.88 -5.27
C TYR A 130 7.41 11.61 -4.29
N LEU A 131 7.03 12.62 -3.51
CA LEU A 131 5.78 12.63 -2.76
C LEU A 131 4.79 13.53 -3.49
N HIS A 132 3.87 12.89 -4.20
CA HIS A 132 2.78 13.54 -4.91
C HIS A 132 1.64 13.84 -3.94
N TYR A 133 1.14 15.08 -3.92
CA TYR A 133 0.09 15.46 -2.98
C TYR A 133 -0.89 16.49 -3.54
N THR A 134 -2.11 16.50 -3.03
CA THR A 134 -3.07 17.59 -3.26
C THR A 134 -3.27 18.43 -2.00
N TYR A 135 -3.55 17.78 -0.87
CA TYR A 135 -3.70 18.42 0.43
C TYR A 135 -2.65 17.88 1.39
N LEU A 136 -1.90 18.79 2.02
CA LEU A 136 -0.93 18.44 3.05
C LEU A 136 -1.04 19.44 4.20
N PRO A 137 -2.02 19.25 5.12
CA PRO A 137 -2.17 20.13 6.26
C PRO A 137 -1.03 19.93 7.27
N GLY A 138 -0.75 20.98 8.02
CA GLY A 138 0.11 20.91 9.20
C GLY A 138 -0.51 20.05 10.32
N PRO A 139 0.25 19.80 11.40
CA PRO A 139 -0.13 18.87 12.47
C PRO A 139 -1.37 19.28 13.27
N GLU A 140 -1.84 20.52 13.12
CA GLU A 140 -3.03 21.05 13.77
C GLU A 140 -3.88 21.82 12.75
N ALA A 141 -4.64 21.12 11.91
CA ALA A 141 -5.74 21.76 11.19
C ALA A 141 -6.81 22.13 12.23
N SER A 142 -6.84 23.39 12.64
CA SER A 142 -7.82 23.90 13.58
C SER A 142 -9.17 24.07 12.87
N ALA A 143 -10.28 24.05 13.61
CA ALA A 143 -11.59 24.34 13.03
C ALA A 143 -11.70 25.76 12.43
N ALA A 144 -10.75 26.66 12.74
CA ALA A 144 -10.65 27.99 12.15
C ALA A 144 -10.10 27.97 10.71
N ASP A 145 -9.37 26.92 10.33
CA ASP A 145 -8.86 26.72 8.96
C ASP A 145 -9.96 26.17 8.02
N ALA A 146 -11.13 25.79 8.55
CA ALA A 146 -12.23 25.21 7.79
C ALA A 146 -13.02 26.22 6.93
N ASP A 147 -12.93 27.52 7.25
CA ASP A 147 -13.54 28.60 6.46
C ASP A 147 -12.61 29.15 5.36
N ASP A 148 -11.35 28.73 5.33
CA ASP A 148 -10.41 29.11 4.28
C ASP A 148 -10.62 28.24 3.03
N LYS A 149 -11.18 28.87 1.99
CA LYS A 149 -11.37 28.23 0.67
C LYS A 149 -10.06 27.94 -0.05
N ASP A 150 -8.93 28.39 0.50
CA ASP A 150 -7.58 28.23 -0.04
C ASP A 150 -6.68 27.33 0.84
N VAL A 151 -7.27 26.28 1.46
CA VAL A 151 -6.52 25.25 2.22
C VAL A 151 -5.41 24.54 1.41
N THR A 152 -5.36 24.79 0.10
CA THR A 152 -4.33 24.39 -0.85
C THR A 152 -2.95 25.02 -0.61
N MET A 153 -2.79 25.97 0.33
CA MET A 153 -1.58 26.83 0.41
C MET A 153 -0.88 26.87 1.78
N HIS A 154 -1.08 25.89 2.66
CA HIS A 154 -0.20 25.79 3.83
C HIS A 154 1.19 25.26 3.41
N ASP A 155 2.25 25.87 3.97
CA ASP A 155 3.63 25.40 3.78
C ASP A 155 3.74 23.93 4.21
N PRO A 156 4.03 22.98 3.29
CA PRO A 156 4.19 21.57 3.61
C PRO A 156 5.24 21.32 4.71
N LEU A 157 6.23 22.20 4.82
CA LEU A 157 7.30 22.12 5.82
C LEU A 157 6.86 22.55 7.23
N ALA A 158 5.65 23.06 7.39
CA ALA A 158 5.02 23.22 8.71
C ALA A 158 4.73 21.86 9.36
N ASN A 159 4.57 20.81 8.56
CA ASN A 159 4.47 19.45 9.08
C ASN A 159 5.85 18.92 9.50
N PRO A 160 6.06 18.55 10.78
CA PRO A 160 7.37 18.15 11.29
C PRO A 160 7.90 16.88 10.62
N TRP A 161 7.02 15.97 10.21
CA TRP A 161 7.40 14.74 9.53
C TRP A 161 7.85 14.99 8.09
N ILE A 162 7.15 15.87 7.36
CA ILE A 162 7.57 16.29 6.02
C ILE A 162 8.87 17.09 6.09
N LYS A 163 8.99 18.00 7.07
CA LYS A 163 10.23 18.75 7.29
C LYS A 163 11.43 17.84 7.56
N ARG A 164 11.23 16.71 8.23
CA ARG A 164 12.29 15.70 8.43
C ARG A 164 12.70 15.02 7.11
N LEU A 165 11.75 14.76 6.22
CA LEU A 165 12.00 14.09 4.93
C LEU A 165 12.49 15.04 3.83
N SER A 166 12.28 16.35 3.97
CA SER A 166 12.36 17.34 2.87
C SER A 166 13.72 17.46 2.19
N LYS A 167 14.80 16.98 2.80
CA LYS A 167 16.14 16.96 2.19
C LYS A 167 16.33 15.81 1.21
N ASP A 168 15.55 14.74 1.36
CA ASP A 168 15.74 13.47 0.66
C ASP A 168 14.59 13.17 -0.32
N ILE A 169 13.56 14.03 -0.37
CA ILE A 169 12.37 13.85 -1.22
C ILE A 169 12.05 15.11 -2.03
N GLU A 170 11.45 14.94 -3.20
CA GLU A 170 10.86 16.01 -4.01
C GLU A 170 9.34 16.03 -3.81
N LEU A 171 8.80 17.17 -3.36
CA LEU A 171 7.35 17.37 -3.18
C LEU A 171 6.71 17.82 -4.51
N VAL A 172 5.66 17.13 -4.96
CA VAL A 172 4.97 17.42 -6.23
C VAL A 172 3.49 17.68 -5.97
N HIS A 173 3.08 18.94 -6.10
CA HIS A 173 1.70 19.34 -5.89
C HIS A 173 0.82 19.07 -7.12
N HIS A 174 -0.34 18.45 -6.90
CA HIS A 174 -1.39 18.21 -7.88
C HIS A 174 -2.65 18.96 -7.49
N LYS A 175 -3.26 19.66 -8.46
CA LYS A 175 -4.51 20.40 -8.22
C LYS A 175 -5.64 19.43 -7.84
N PRO A 176 -6.57 19.86 -6.96
CA PRO A 176 -7.75 19.06 -6.65
C PRO A 176 -8.56 18.71 -7.90
N ALA A 177 -9.08 17.47 -7.94
CA ALA A 177 -9.99 17.06 -9.00
C ALA A 177 -11.30 17.90 -8.94
N PRO A 178 -11.92 18.24 -10.09
CA PRO A 178 -13.13 19.05 -10.14
C PRO A 178 -14.27 18.48 -9.26
N SER A 179 -14.83 19.33 -8.39
CA SER A 179 -15.85 18.99 -7.40
C SER A 179 -17.27 19.25 -7.92
N SER A 180 -17.69 18.56 -8.98
CA SER A 180 -19.05 18.66 -9.50
C SER A 180 -19.63 17.28 -9.84
N GLY A 181 -20.65 16.86 -9.10
CA GLY A 181 -21.41 15.61 -9.33
C GLY A 181 -22.13 15.08 -8.07
N PRO A 182 -22.95 14.03 -8.16
CA PRO A 182 -23.68 13.45 -7.02
C PRO A 182 -22.82 12.60 -6.06
N ASP A 183 -21.67 12.09 -6.51
CA ASP A 183 -20.80 11.14 -5.78
C ASP A 183 -19.55 11.78 -5.13
N GLN A 184 -19.62 13.05 -4.72
CA GLN A 184 -18.43 13.83 -4.31
C GLN A 184 -17.69 13.30 -3.07
N ASP A 185 -18.37 12.50 -2.24
CA ASP A 185 -17.86 12.08 -0.93
C ASP A 185 -17.61 10.57 -0.79
N SER A 186 -17.77 9.80 -1.88
CA SER A 186 -17.53 8.36 -1.86
C SER A 186 -16.04 8.07 -1.66
N PRO A 187 -15.66 7.21 -0.69
CA PRO A 187 -14.29 6.72 -0.57
C PRO A 187 -13.75 6.13 -1.88
N ALA A 188 -14.60 5.45 -2.67
CA ALA A 188 -14.23 4.82 -3.93
C ALA A 188 -13.65 5.83 -4.92
N ARG A 189 -14.22 7.03 -5.00
CA ARG A 189 -13.72 8.09 -5.89
C ARG A 189 -12.25 8.44 -5.63
N TYR A 190 -11.85 8.57 -4.36
CA TYR A 190 -10.48 8.96 -4.02
C TYR A 190 -9.50 7.79 -4.18
N ALA A 191 -9.95 6.56 -3.95
CA ALA A 191 -9.18 5.37 -4.28
C ALA A 191 -8.89 5.32 -5.79
N HIS A 192 -9.93 5.47 -6.62
CA HIS A 192 -9.79 5.47 -8.09
C HIS A 192 -8.95 6.64 -8.61
N LEU A 193 -9.03 7.82 -7.99
CA LEU A 193 -8.14 8.95 -8.32
C LEU A 193 -6.67 8.63 -8.01
N SER A 194 -6.41 7.93 -6.90
CA SER A 194 -5.07 7.42 -6.58
C SER A 194 -4.63 6.37 -7.58
N ASP A 195 -5.55 5.51 -8.04
CA ASP A 195 -5.28 4.44 -9.00
C ASP A 195 -4.92 5.00 -10.38
N THR A 196 -5.62 6.01 -10.87
CA THR A 196 -5.25 6.63 -12.16
C THR A 196 -3.93 7.40 -12.05
N LEU A 197 -3.74 8.19 -10.98
CA LEU A 197 -2.52 8.98 -10.80
C LEU A 197 -1.27 8.09 -10.71
N ARG A 198 -1.30 6.99 -9.94
CA ARG A 198 -0.14 6.09 -9.83
C ARG A 198 0.21 5.43 -11.17
N LEU A 199 -0.79 5.08 -11.97
CA LEU A 199 -0.57 4.49 -13.29
C LEU A 199 0.02 5.51 -14.26
N ASP A 200 -0.49 6.76 -14.27
CA ASP A 200 0.03 7.85 -15.11
C ASP A 200 1.49 8.20 -14.76
N LEU A 201 1.83 8.19 -13.46
CA LEU A 201 3.20 8.41 -12.99
C LEU A 201 4.15 7.33 -13.51
N LEU A 202 3.81 6.06 -13.35
CA LEU A 202 4.63 4.96 -13.86
C LEU A 202 4.67 4.92 -15.39
N GLN A 203 3.58 5.26 -16.08
CA GLN A 203 3.54 5.32 -17.53
C GLN A 203 4.51 6.39 -18.06
N SER A 204 4.54 7.56 -17.43
CA SER A 204 5.35 8.70 -17.88
C SER A 204 6.82 8.63 -17.44
N GLN A 205 7.09 8.21 -16.21
CA GLN A 205 8.42 8.26 -15.59
C GLN A 205 9.03 6.88 -15.36
N GLY A 206 8.21 5.83 -15.35
CA GLY A 206 8.59 4.51 -14.85
C GLY A 206 8.88 4.55 -13.35
N GLY A 207 9.58 3.54 -12.87
CA GLY A 207 10.06 3.47 -11.50
C GLY A 207 9.23 2.54 -10.64
N ILE A 208 9.08 2.93 -9.37
CA ILE A 208 8.57 2.13 -8.27
C ILE A 208 7.45 2.93 -7.62
N TYR A 209 6.24 2.39 -7.56
CA TYR A 209 5.15 2.96 -6.81
C TYR A 209 4.93 2.19 -5.51
N LEU A 210 4.66 2.92 -4.42
CA LEU A 210 4.29 2.40 -3.12
C LEU A 210 3.08 3.17 -2.58
N ASP A 211 2.05 2.46 -2.12
CA ASP A 211 0.98 3.06 -1.31
C ASP A 211 1.53 3.58 0.03
N MET A 212 0.84 4.55 0.62
CA MET A 212 1.31 5.23 1.84
C MET A 212 1.41 4.32 3.06
N ASP A 213 0.75 3.15 3.05
CA ASP A 213 0.86 2.08 4.05
C ASP A 213 1.71 0.90 3.57
N SER A 214 2.50 1.07 2.51
CA SER A 214 3.50 0.09 2.05
C SER A 214 4.90 0.44 2.53
N PHE A 215 5.55 -0.52 3.17
CA PHE A 215 6.88 -0.39 3.75
C PHE A 215 7.89 -1.20 2.94
N ALA A 216 8.91 -0.55 2.39
CA ALA A 216 10.00 -1.24 1.72
C ALA A 216 10.94 -1.83 2.79
N LEU A 217 10.98 -3.16 2.87
CA LEU A 217 11.79 -3.87 3.85
C LEU A 217 13.20 -4.17 3.32
N ARG A 218 13.35 -4.35 2.02
CA ARG A 218 14.63 -4.69 1.37
C ARG A 218 14.82 -3.93 0.06
N SER A 219 16.04 -4.03 -0.49
CA SER A 219 16.37 -3.45 -1.80
C SER A 219 15.52 -4.07 -2.90
N PHE A 220 15.12 -3.24 -3.87
CA PHE A 220 14.38 -3.63 -5.07
C PHE A 220 15.31 -3.79 -6.29
N GLU A 221 16.63 -3.74 -6.10
CA GLU A 221 17.62 -3.78 -7.18
C GLU A 221 17.44 -4.95 -8.16
N GLU A 222 17.23 -6.17 -7.65
CA GLU A 222 16.99 -7.36 -8.49
C GLU A 222 15.68 -7.22 -9.30
N LEU A 223 14.63 -6.69 -8.68
CA LEU A 223 13.33 -6.48 -9.32
C LEU A 223 13.39 -5.43 -10.44
N ARG A 224 14.42 -4.59 -10.51
CA ARG A 224 14.53 -3.60 -11.59
C ARG A 224 14.90 -4.21 -12.94
N ASN A 225 15.29 -5.48 -12.96
CA ASN A 225 15.68 -6.20 -14.16
C ASN A 225 14.74 -7.40 -14.38
N PRO A 226 13.44 -7.17 -14.64
CA PRO A 226 12.54 -8.28 -14.93
C PRO A 226 13.01 -9.05 -16.17
N PRO A 227 12.62 -10.33 -16.31
CA PRO A 227 12.88 -11.13 -17.50
C PRO A 227 12.49 -10.39 -18.78
N ALA A 228 13.21 -10.67 -19.87
CA ALA A 228 12.99 -10.00 -21.15
C ALA A 228 11.51 -10.06 -21.58
N GLY A 229 11.01 -8.99 -22.20
CA GLY A 229 9.61 -8.87 -22.61
C GLY A 229 8.67 -8.29 -21.54
N HIS A 230 9.02 -8.37 -20.25
CA HIS A 230 8.16 -7.89 -19.18
C HIS A 230 8.53 -6.47 -18.74
N ASP A 231 7.59 -5.52 -18.87
CA ASP A 231 7.81 -4.10 -18.58
C ASP A 231 7.14 -3.62 -17.28
N ILE A 232 6.44 -4.50 -16.58
CA ILE A 232 5.82 -4.23 -15.28
C ILE A 232 5.92 -5.45 -14.37
N ILE A 233 6.04 -5.19 -13.07
CA ILE A 233 6.02 -6.18 -11.99
C ILE A 233 4.84 -5.91 -11.06
N LEU A 234 4.06 -6.95 -10.79
CA LEU A 234 2.91 -6.93 -9.88
C LEU A 234 2.94 -8.12 -8.93
N GLY A 235 2.46 -7.93 -7.70
CA GLY A 235 2.36 -9.01 -6.70
C GLY A 235 0.94 -9.54 -6.52
N HIS A 236 0.82 -10.82 -6.22
CA HIS A 236 -0.46 -11.43 -5.85
C HIS A 236 -0.93 -11.01 -4.46
N GLU A 237 -2.19 -10.56 -4.33
CA GLU A 237 -2.72 -10.02 -3.05
C GLU A 237 -2.88 -11.09 -1.94
N GLY A 238 -2.97 -12.36 -2.31
CA GLY A 238 -3.17 -13.46 -1.35
C GLY A 238 -2.92 -14.84 -1.94
N GLY A 239 -3.00 -15.86 -1.08
CA GLY A 239 -2.62 -17.24 -1.42
C GLY A 239 -3.40 -17.85 -2.59
N ASN A 240 -4.64 -17.42 -2.80
CA ASN A 240 -5.48 -17.82 -3.94
C ASN A 240 -5.05 -17.26 -5.30
N ARG A 241 -4.15 -16.26 -5.33
CA ARG A 241 -3.70 -15.57 -6.57
C ARG A 241 -4.82 -15.01 -7.44
N TRP A 242 -5.96 -14.66 -6.85
CA TRP A 242 -7.12 -14.11 -7.58
C TRP A 242 -6.94 -12.65 -8.03
N GLY A 243 -5.99 -11.94 -7.43
CA GLY A 243 -5.74 -10.53 -7.71
C GLY A 243 -4.26 -10.22 -7.88
N LEU A 244 -3.98 -9.19 -8.67
CA LEU A 244 -2.68 -8.52 -8.75
C LEU A 244 -2.87 -7.09 -8.26
N CYS A 245 -2.29 -6.76 -7.11
CA CYS A 245 -2.59 -5.53 -6.39
C CYS A 245 -1.69 -4.36 -6.85
N ASN A 246 -2.27 -3.17 -6.94
CA ASN A 246 -1.61 -1.95 -7.39
C ASN A 246 -0.96 -1.11 -6.27
N ALA A 247 -0.88 -1.64 -5.04
CA ALA A 247 -0.29 -0.96 -3.90
C ALA A 247 1.25 -0.96 -3.92
N VAL A 248 1.86 -1.92 -4.62
CA VAL A 248 3.31 -1.97 -4.89
C VAL A 248 3.50 -2.39 -6.34
N MET A 249 4.11 -1.51 -7.14
CA MET A 249 4.31 -1.75 -8.57
C MET A 249 5.68 -1.27 -9.01
N LEU A 250 6.30 -1.96 -9.96
CA LEU A 250 7.50 -1.49 -10.63
C LEU A 250 7.26 -1.53 -12.14
N ALA A 251 7.61 -0.48 -12.87
CA ALA A 251 7.40 -0.47 -14.32
C ALA A 251 8.44 0.35 -15.06
N ARG A 252 8.73 -0.07 -16.30
CA ARG A 252 9.39 0.80 -17.27
C ARG A 252 8.40 1.87 -17.75
N PRO A 253 8.88 3.08 -18.08
CA PRO A 253 8.02 4.07 -18.74
C PRO A 253 7.53 3.50 -20.08
N ASN A 254 6.33 3.89 -20.49
CA ASN A 254 5.66 3.42 -21.70
C ASN A 254 5.38 1.91 -21.76
N SER A 255 5.14 1.26 -20.61
CA SER A 255 4.71 -0.14 -20.58
C SER A 255 3.40 -0.35 -21.34
N THR A 256 3.37 -1.39 -22.19
CA THR A 256 2.15 -1.80 -22.91
C THR A 256 1.02 -2.16 -21.95
N PHE A 257 1.35 -2.86 -20.86
CA PHE A 257 0.38 -3.26 -19.85
C PHE A 257 -0.23 -2.04 -19.14
N LEU A 258 0.59 -1.07 -18.73
CA LEU A 258 0.12 0.18 -18.12
C LEU A 258 -0.78 0.95 -19.07
N THR A 259 -0.38 1.06 -20.35
CA THR A 259 -1.19 1.74 -21.37
C THR A 259 -2.58 1.11 -21.51
N ARG A 260 -2.65 -0.22 -21.49
CA ARG A 260 -3.92 -0.96 -21.54
C ARG A 260 -4.74 -0.75 -20.28
N TRP A 261 -4.10 -0.77 -19.12
CA TRP A 261 -4.76 -0.59 -17.83
C TRP A 261 -5.30 0.83 -17.67
N ILE A 262 -4.54 1.87 -18.03
CA ILE A 262 -5.03 3.26 -18.00
C ILE A 262 -6.27 3.42 -18.88
N LYS A 263 -6.25 2.85 -20.10
CA LYS A 263 -7.40 2.88 -21.01
C LYS A 263 -8.65 2.20 -20.44
N SER A 264 -8.52 1.23 -19.55
CA SER A 264 -9.70 0.57 -18.96
C SER A 264 -10.47 1.49 -18.00
N TYR A 265 -9.85 2.56 -17.51
CA TYR A 265 -10.55 3.58 -16.70
C TYR A 265 -11.36 4.56 -17.56
N GLU A 266 -11.21 4.55 -18.89
CA GLU A 266 -11.95 5.45 -19.78
C GLU A 266 -13.43 5.04 -19.90
N ASN A 267 -14.34 5.99 -19.68
CA ASN A 267 -15.79 5.82 -19.87
C ASN A 267 -16.47 4.76 -18.98
N VAL A 268 -15.88 4.42 -17.83
CA VAL A 268 -16.46 3.47 -16.86
C VAL A 268 -17.06 4.20 -15.66
N ASP A 269 -18.22 3.72 -15.18
CA ASP A 269 -18.80 4.14 -13.91
C ASP A 269 -18.17 3.38 -12.74
N LEU A 270 -17.24 4.03 -12.05
CA LEU A 270 -16.51 3.47 -10.92
C LEU A 270 -17.21 3.69 -9.56
N SER A 271 -18.40 4.31 -9.53
CA SER A 271 -19.09 4.72 -8.28
C SER A 271 -19.44 3.55 -7.36
N LYS A 272 -19.69 2.37 -7.94
CA LYS A 272 -20.13 1.15 -7.22
C LYS A 272 -19.05 0.10 -7.09
N GLU A 273 -17.85 0.41 -7.54
CA GLU A 273 -16.75 -0.52 -7.61
C GLU A 273 -15.63 -0.05 -6.70
N TRP A 274 -15.04 -0.96 -5.92
CA TRP A 274 -13.94 -0.62 -5.02
C TRP A 274 -12.62 -1.25 -5.45
N ASN A 275 -12.59 -2.54 -5.74
CA ASN A 275 -11.35 -3.30 -5.92
C ASN A 275 -11.16 -3.94 -7.31
N TYR A 276 -12.15 -3.88 -8.20
CA TYR A 276 -12.06 -4.64 -9.45
C TYR A 276 -10.97 -4.06 -10.37
N HIS A 277 -10.98 -2.77 -10.67
CA HIS A 277 -9.98 -2.11 -11.52
C HIS A 277 -8.58 -2.05 -10.90
N SER A 278 -8.46 -2.08 -9.58
CA SER A 278 -7.18 -2.00 -8.87
C SER A 278 -6.55 -3.37 -8.56
N VAL A 279 -7.33 -4.46 -8.57
CA VAL A 279 -6.86 -5.79 -8.14
C VAL A 279 -7.27 -6.94 -9.06
N LEU A 280 -8.54 -7.03 -9.46
CA LEU A 280 -9.05 -8.17 -10.24
C LEU A 280 -8.80 -8.02 -11.74
N LEU A 281 -9.10 -6.86 -12.31
CA LEU A 281 -8.87 -6.56 -13.72
C LEU A 281 -7.40 -6.71 -14.13
N PRO A 282 -6.40 -6.27 -13.34
CA PRO A 282 -4.99 -6.55 -13.64
C PRO A 282 -4.69 -8.04 -13.71
N LYS A 283 -5.32 -8.88 -12.86
CA LYS A 283 -5.17 -10.33 -12.93
C LYS A 283 -5.81 -10.91 -14.19
N GLU A 284 -6.98 -10.42 -14.60
CA GLU A 284 -7.64 -10.81 -15.84
C GLU A 284 -6.77 -10.44 -17.06
N MET A 285 -6.26 -9.21 -17.09
CA MET A 285 -5.35 -8.73 -18.14
C MET A 285 -4.05 -9.53 -18.17
N ALA A 286 -3.44 -9.82 -17.02
CA ALA A 286 -2.25 -10.66 -16.93
C ALA A 286 -2.47 -12.07 -17.46
N THR A 287 -3.69 -12.61 -17.29
CA THR A 287 -4.04 -13.93 -17.83
C THR A 287 -4.23 -13.88 -19.35
N ALA A 288 -4.76 -12.78 -19.88
CA ALA A 288 -4.92 -12.57 -21.32
C ALA A 288 -3.59 -12.19 -22.03
N HIS A 289 -2.67 -11.56 -21.30
CA HIS A 289 -1.40 -11.04 -21.80
C HIS A 289 -0.24 -11.45 -20.86
N PRO A 290 0.07 -12.76 -20.76
CA PRO A 290 1.04 -13.27 -19.79
C PRO A 290 2.46 -12.73 -20.02
N ASP A 291 2.82 -12.42 -21.28
CA ASP A 291 4.15 -11.94 -21.65
C ASP A 291 4.36 -10.44 -21.33
N GLU A 292 3.31 -9.72 -20.88
CA GLU A 292 3.39 -8.28 -20.59
C GLU A 292 3.72 -7.98 -19.12
N VAL A 293 3.49 -8.92 -18.19
CA VAL A 293 3.61 -8.68 -16.73
C VAL A 293 4.37 -9.79 -16.01
N CYS A 294 5.38 -9.38 -15.25
CA CYS A 294 6.16 -10.27 -14.39
C CYS A 294 5.48 -10.35 -13.02
N THR A 295 4.93 -11.51 -12.67
CA THR A 295 4.16 -11.65 -11.43
C THR A 295 5.00 -12.18 -10.28
N LEU A 296 4.73 -11.69 -9.07
CA LEU A 296 5.36 -12.15 -7.84
C LEU A 296 4.37 -12.92 -6.96
N ALA A 297 4.92 -13.89 -6.22
CA ALA A 297 4.21 -14.60 -5.17
C ALA A 297 3.75 -13.64 -4.05
N PRO A 298 2.71 -14.00 -3.28
CA PRO A 298 2.17 -13.11 -2.25
C PRO A 298 3.17 -12.64 -1.20
N ASP A 299 4.15 -13.49 -0.83
CA ASP A 299 5.19 -13.17 0.16
C ASP A 299 6.13 -12.04 -0.26
N ALA A 300 6.22 -11.71 -1.55
CA ALA A 300 7.06 -10.62 -2.01
C ALA A 300 6.59 -9.25 -1.48
N PHE A 301 5.29 -8.95 -1.57
CA PHE A 301 4.72 -7.63 -1.24
C PHE A 301 3.52 -7.66 -0.28
N PHE A 302 2.65 -8.66 -0.36
CA PHE A 302 1.29 -8.59 0.18
C PHE A 302 0.97 -9.65 1.25
N TRP A 303 1.94 -10.48 1.64
CA TRP A 303 1.82 -11.35 2.80
C TRP A 303 2.52 -10.72 4.02
N PRO A 304 1.90 -10.75 5.21
CA PRO A 304 0.53 -11.17 5.49
C PRO A 304 -0.54 -10.26 4.85
N THR A 305 -1.70 -10.84 4.58
CA THR A 305 -2.79 -10.18 3.83
C THR A 305 -3.69 -9.30 4.71
N TRP A 306 -4.69 -8.65 4.12
CA TRP A 306 -5.64 -7.75 4.80
C TRP A 306 -6.61 -8.44 5.77
N THR A 307 -6.59 -9.77 5.87
CA THR A 307 -7.57 -10.51 6.68
C THR A 307 -7.39 -10.22 8.16
N TRP A 308 -8.48 -10.32 8.93
CA TRP A 308 -8.44 -10.06 10.38
C TRP A 308 -7.35 -10.85 11.08
N ARG A 309 -7.22 -12.15 10.78
CA ARG A 309 -6.22 -13.02 11.41
C ARG A 309 -4.80 -12.61 11.09
N HIS A 310 -4.51 -12.25 9.84
CA HIS A 310 -3.18 -11.84 9.41
C HIS A 310 -2.79 -10.46 9.98
N VAL A 311 -3.75 -9.52 10.02
CA VAL A 311 -3.55 -8.23 10.69
C VAL A 311 -3.30 -8.43 12.19
N ASP A 312 -4.10 -9.27 12.87
CA ASP A 312 -3.90 -9.57 14.29
C ASP A 312 -2.55 -10.22 14.54
N TRP A 313 -2.18 -11.19 13.72
CA TRP A 313 -0.88 -11.86 13.79
C TRP A 313 0.29 -10.88 13.64
N MET A 314 0.17 -9.83 12.83
CA MET A 314 1.22 -8.81 12.71
C MET A 314 1.38 -7.94 13.97
N HIS A 315 0.28 -7.69 14.69
CA HIS A 315 0.22 -6.71 15.76
C HIS A 315 0.03 -7.28 17.16
N GLU A 316 -0.18 -8.59 17.31
CA GLU A 316 -0.25 -9.26 18.62
C GLU A 316 1.07 -9.09 19.39
N SER A 317 0.96 -9.00 20.71
CA SER A 317 2.13 -8.92 21.59
C SER A 317 2.83 -10.28 21.65
N LEU A 318 4.14 -10.26 21.45
CA LEU A 318 4.97 -11.46 21.47
C LEU A 318 5.45 -11.77 22.89
N ASN A 319 5.51 -13.04 23.25
CA ASN A 319 6.29 -13.46 24.42
C ASN A 319 7.79 -13.39 24.10
N ALA A 320 8.65 -13.49 25.12
CA ALA A 320 10.10 -13.31 24.96
C ALA A 320 10.73 -14.28 23.94
N LYS A 321 10.26 -15.53 23.90
CA LYS A 321 10.78 -16.54 22.96
C LYS A 321 10.40 -16.21 21.51
N ASP A 322 9.16 -15.82 21.28
CA ASP A 322 8.69 -15.44 19.94
C ASP A 322 9.33 -14.12 19.49
N ALA A 323 9.54 -13.17 20.40
CA ALA A 323 10.25 -11.92 20.14
C ALA A 323 11.70 -12.18 19.69
N GLU A 324 12.43 -13.04 20.40
CA GLU A 324 13.79 -13.46 20.01
C GLU A 324 13.79 -14.15 18.64
N TYR A 325 12.85 -15.08 18.42
CA TYR A 325 12.72 -15.80 17.15
C TYR A 325 12.48 -14.84 15.98
N TRP A 326 11.50 -13.94 16.06
CA TRP A 326 11.17 -13.03 14.97
C TRP A 326 12.24 -11.97 14.75
N SER A 327 12.86 -11.45 15.81
CA SER A 327 14.03 -10.58 15.68
C SER A 327 15.18 -11.29 14.94
N GLY A 328 15.42 -12.57 15.26
CA GLY A 328 16.40 -13.42 14.58
C GLY A 328 16.06 -13.66 13.10
N GLN A 329 14.80 -13.95 12.77
CA GLN A 329 14.36 -14.12 11.37
C GLN A 329 14.53 -12.81 10.59
N ILE A 330 14.12 -11.68 11.17
CA ILE A 330 14.26 -10.36 10.56
C ILE A 330 15.74 -10.08 10.26
N LYS A 331 16.64 -10.32 11.21
CA LYS A 331 18.07 -10.16 10.98
C LYS A 331 18.58 -11.11 9.89
N LYS A 332 18.17 -12.38 9.92
CA LYS A 332 18.58 -13.41 8.94
C LYS A 332 18.19 -13.03 7.51
N HIS A 333 16.99 -12.49 7.32
CA HIS A 333 16.44 -12.20 5.99
C HIS A 333 16.73 -10.77 5.52
N GLY A 334 17.71 -10.07 6.09
CA GLY A 334 18.06 -8.70 5.66
C GLY A 334 17.01 -7.66 6.03
N GLY A 335 16.22 -7.95 7.06
CA GLY A 335 15.26 -7.07 7.71
C GLY A 335 13.81 -7.22 7.25
N SER A 336 13.47 -8.34 6.62
CA SER A 336 12.10 -8.79 6.35
C SER A 336 11.75 -10.04 7.19
N LEU A 337 10.47 -10.39 7.33
CA LEU A 337 10.07 -11.59 8.07
C LEU A 337 10.43 -12.88 7.31
N PHE A 338 10.42 -12.83 5.98
CA PHE A 338 10.67 -13.97 5.09
C PHE A 338 11.69 -13.64 4.01
N GLU A 339 12.30 -14.70 3.47
CA GLU A 339 13.36 -14.64 2.47
C GLU A 339 12.96 -13.88 1.19
N ASN A 340 11.74 -14.12 0.68
CA ASN A 340 11.28 -13.48 -0.56
C ASN A 340 10.74 -12.07 -0.33
N GLN A 341 10.41 -11.72 0.91
CA GLN A 341 9.66 -10.50 1.22
C GLN A 341 10.50 -9.25 0.99
N ARG A 342 10.04 -8.42 0.06
CA ARG A 342 10.65 -7.14 -0.32
C ARG A 342 9.91 -5.96 0.31
N ALA A 343 8.60 -6.05 0.41
CA ALA A 343 7.75 -5.05 1.04
C ALA A 343 6.74 -5.67 1.99
N TYR A 344 6.15 -4.84 2.84
CA TYR A 344 4.98 -5.16 3.64
C TYR A 344 3.92 -4.08 3.46
N HIS A 345 2.74 -4.48 2.98
CA HIS A 345 1.57 -3.62 2.93
C HIS A 345 0.79 -3.76 4.24
N ALA A 346 0.58 -2.66 4.96
CA ALA A 346 -0.01 -2.68 6.31
C ALA A 346 -1.54 -2.65 6.33
N TRP A 347 -2.19 -2.53 5.16
CA TRP A 347 -3.64 -2.57 5.01
C TRP A 347 -4.33 -1.59 5.97
N SER A 348 -3.96 -0.31 5.90
CA SER A 348 -4.43 0.72 6.84
C SER A 348 -5.96 0.76 6.95
N GLN A 349 -6.68 0.53 5.86
CA GLN A 349 -8.14 0.36 5.85
C GLN A 349 -8.67 -0.69 6.85
N MET A 350 -7.87 -1.72 7.17
CA MET A 350 -8.18 -2.81 8.10
C MET A 350 -7.48 -2.67 9.47
N ALA A 351 -6.29 -2.07 9.50
CA ALA A 351 -5.41 -2.06 10.66
C ALA A 351 -5.39 -0.71 11.41
N PHE A 352 -5.81 0.39 10.79
CA PHE A 352 -5.58 1.74 11.33
C PHE A 352 -6.20 1.96 12.70
N GLU A 353 -7.50 1.79 12.84
CA GLU A 353 -8.20 2.06 14.11
C GLU A 353 -7.76 1.12 15.25
N ARG A 354 -7.42 -0.13 14.90
CA ARG A 354 -7.07 -1.17 15.89
C ARG A 354 -5.62 -1.01 16.36
N TYR A 355 -4.71 -0.73 15.42
CA TYR A 355 -3.27 -0.80 15.64
C TYR A 355 -2.52 0.44 15.15
N LEU A 356 -2.61 0.81 13.86
CA LEU A 356 -1.67 1.77 13.27
C LEU A 356 -1.87 3.22 13.74
N GLY A 357 -3.10 3.66 13.97
CA GLY A 357 -3.41 5.03 14.42
C GLY A 357 -2.96 5.34 15.85
N LYS A 358 -2.38 4.36 16.55
CA LYS A 358 -1.85 4.49 17.93
C LYS A 358 -0.32 4.45 17.96
N LEU A 359 0.33 4.38 16.80
CA LEU A 359 1.78 4.26 16.72
C LEU A 359 2.46 5.57 17.10
N THR A 360 3.51 5.44 17.91
CA THR A 360 4.46 6.49 18.25
C THR A 360 5.88 5.89 18.19
N PRO A 361 6.94 6.72 18.12
CA PRO A 361 8.32 6.21 18.23
C PRO A 361 8.51 5.32 19.47
N GLU A 362 7.97 5.74 20.62
CA GLU A 362 8.02 4.97 21.86
C GLU A 362 7.32 3.61 21.73
N VAL A 363 6.11 3.56 21.16
CA VAL A 363 5.36 2.30 20.97
C VAL A 363 6.15 1.33 20.10
N ILE A 364 6.77 1.79 19.01
CA ILE A 364 7.56 0.92 18.12
C ILE A 364 8.80 0.40 18.85
N ARG A 365 9.48 1.23 19.65
CA ARG A 365 10.67 0.81 20.40
C ARG A 365 10.35 -0.17 21.53
N THR A 366 9.24 0.02 22.24
CA THR A 366 8.98 -0.66 23.52
C THR A 366 8.06 -1.85 23.42
N ARG A 367 7.15 -1.90 22.45
CA ARG A 367 6.23 -3.03 22.30
C ARG A 367 6.75 -4.03 21.29
N ASP A 368 6.89 -5.28 21.71
CA ASP A 368 7.34 -6.38 20.87
C ASP A 368 6.16 -6.99 20.09
N THR A 369 6.04 -6.57 18.83
CA THR A 369 5.12 -7.14 17.82
C THR A 369 5.92 -7.37 16.54
N ARG A 370 5.43 -8.22 15.64
CA ARG A 370 6.12 -8.47 14.35
C ARG A 370 6.23 -7.19 13.53
N PHE A 371 5.15 -6.40 13.48
CA PHE A 371 5.14 -5.08 12.85
C PHE A 371 6.19 -4.15 13.45
N ASN A 372 6.23 -4.01 14.79
CA ASN A 372 7.15 -3.08 15.43
C ASN A 372 8.61 -3.49 15.21
N PHE A 373 8.93 -4.78 15.26
CA PHE A 373 10.27 -5.26 14.93
C PHE A 373 10.70 -4.90 13.51
N LEU A 374 9.80 -5.00 12.52
CA LEU A 374 10.08 -4.55 11.16
C LEU A 374 10.36 -3.04 11.10
N MET A 375 9.62 -2.24 11.87
CA MET A 375 9.70 -0.78 11.78
C MET A 375 10.88 -0.18 12.55
N ARG A 376 11.41 -0.84 13.59
CA ARG A 376 12.49 -0.32 14.45
C ARG A 376 13.71 0.17 13.69
N ARG A 377 14.12 -0.52 12.62
CA ARG A 377 15.27 -0.15 11.77
C ARG A 377 15.06 1.15 10.97
N PHE A 378 13.83 1.64 10.87
CA PHE A 378 13.51 2.87 10.17
C PHE A 378 13.36 4.05 11.13
N LEU A 379 13.43 3.83 12.45
CA LEU A 379 13.43 4.92 13.41
C LEU A 379 14.77 5.65 13.41
N GLU A 380 14.71 6.97 13.45
CA GLU A 380 15.87 7.80 13.77
C GLU A 380 16.15 7.76 15.27
N ASP A 381 17.41 7.92 15.63
CA ASP A 381 17.85 7.88 17.03
C ASP A 381 17.31 9.07 17.83
N ASP A 382 17.00 10.19 17.18
CA ASP A 382 16.52 11.43 17.80
C ASP A 382 14.99 11.51 17.97
N LEU A 383 14.25 10.47 17.56
CA LEU A 383 12.79 10.39 17.69
C LEU A 383 12.29 9.94 19.05
#